data_AF-A0A6V8CPA5-F1
#
_entry.id   AF-A0A6V8CPA5-F1
#
_cell.length_a   1.000
_cell.length_b   1.000
_cell.length_c   1.000
_cell.angle_alpha   90.00
_cell.angle_beta   90.00
_cell.angle_gamma   90.00
#
_symmetry.space_group_name_H-M   'P 1'
#
loop_
_entity.id
_entity.type
_entity.pdbx_description
1 polymer ?
#
loop_
_entity_poly.entity_id
_entity_poly.type
_entity_poly.pdbx_seq_one_letter_code
_entity_poly.pdbx_strand_id
1 'polypeptide(L)'
;MNKSVTYVVLALLIASALPLSAQADQSQDIPTNASATGVHNSLVAALAHANLVGTLSGPGPFTVFAPTDQAFTDAGINLNDFDTPEENATLADILLHHVISGSVPAADVKDGMMATMVNGDKVKFTVSNGEVSIGAALVTTPDVLASNGIIHVIDKVLMPPANIPATAQSTGIHNSLVAAVIQADLLSTLEGPGPFTVFAPTDQAFTDAGIDLASLDTPEGKATLSDILLYHVVAADVPAKNVTDCMLAGAANGQQLSFTVGDSVMVNDANVTLTDVITSNGLIHVIDKVLMPTDSPRDIPRTAQCTGIHDSLVAGVVQAELLETLQGPGPFTIFAPTDQAFIDAGIDLAALDTPEGKATLSNILLYH
;
A
#
# COMPACT_ATOMS: atom_id res chain seq x y z
N MET A 1 73.01 -18.72 27.60
CA MET A 1 72.76 -20.01 26.92
C MET A 1 71.26 -20.13 26.68
N ASN A 2 70.90 -20.13 25.39
CA ASN A 2 69.57 -20.19 24.80
C ASN A 2 68.73 -21.39 25.27
N LYS A 3 67.40 -21.18 25.44
CA LYS A 3 66.30 -22.12 25.06
C LYS A 3 65.04 -21.27 24.78
N SER A 4 64.80 -20.90 23.52
CA SER A 4 63.83 -21.51 22.59
C SER A 4 62.37 -21.16 22.89
N VAL A 5 61.89 -20.06 22.30
CA VAL A 5 60.47 -19.72 22.16
C VAL A 5 60.01 -20.30 20.82
N THR A 6 59.09 -21.26 20.87
CA THR A 6 58.45 -21.84 19.69
C THR A 6 57.36 -20.89 19.20
N TYR A 7 57.57 -20.28 18.03
CA TYR A 7 56.50 -19.55 17.33
C TYR A 7 55.68 -20.54 16.51
N VAL A 8 54.40 -20.71 16.88
CA VAL A 8 53.39 -21.32 16.01
C VAL A 8 52.98 -20.27 14.99
N VAL A 9 53.43 -20.43 13.74
CA VAL A 9 52.93 -19.64 12.61
C VAL A 9 51.56 -20.20 12.25
N LEU A 10 50.51 -19.52 12.72
CA LEU A 10 49.15 -19.71 12.23
C LEU A 10 49.10 -19.12 10.81
N ALA A 11 49.19 -19.98 9.80
CA ALA A 11 48.95 -19.59 8.42
C ALA A 11 47.45 -19.24 8.28
N LEU A 12 47.13 -17.94 8.32
CA LEU A 12 45.86 -17.45 7.79
C LEU A 12 45.86 -17.76 6.29
N LEU A 13 45.09 -18.77 5.89
CA LEU A 13 44.60 -18.87 4.51
C LEU A 13 43.67 -17.68 4.28
N ILE A 14 44.22 -16.61 3.70
CA ILE A 14 43.41 -15.64 2.99
C ILE A 14 42.87 -16.40 1.79
N ALA A 15 41.63 -16.86 1.87
CA ALA A 15 40.89 -17.29 0.70
C ALA A 15 40.81 -16.08 -0.24
N SER A 16 41.72 -16.02 -1.20
CA SER A 16 41.60 -15.12 -2.34
C SER A 16 40.32 -15.49 -3.05
N ALA A 17 39.26 -14.70 -2.84
CA ALA A 17 38.11 -14.68 -3.72
C ALA A 17 38.62 -14.27 -5.10
N LEU A 18 38.89 -15.26 -5.94
CA LEU A 18 39.04 -15.02 -7.37
C LEU A 18 37.72 -14.36 -7.80
N PRO A 19 37.74 -13.20 -8.49
CA PRO A 19 36.53 -12.70 -9.10
C PRO A 19 36.07 -13.76 -10.10
N LEU A 20 34.87 -14.30 -9.88
CA LEU A 20 34.25 -15.28 -10.76
C LEU A 20 33.87 -14.55 -12.06
N SER A 21 34.84 -14.40 -12.96
CA SER A 21 34.67 -13.74 -14.24
C SER A 21 34.13 -14.74 -15.27
N ALA A 22 32.90 -15.21 -15.07
CA ALA A 22 32.04 -15.56 -16.19
C ALA A 22 31.43 -14.24 -16.67
N GLN A 23 32.12 -13.57 -17.60
CA GLN A 23 31.56 -12.39 -18.26
C GLN A 23 30.30 -12.83 -19.00
N ALA A 24 29.16 -12.18 -18.73
CA ALA A 24 27.93 -12.47 -19.45
C ALA A 24 28.13 -12.29 -20.96
N ASP A 25 27.60 -13.22 -21.74
CA ASP A 25 27.66 -13.21 -23.20
C ASP A 25 26.35 -12.63 -23.73
N GLN A 26 26.43 -11.44 -24.33
CA GLN A 26 25.28 -10.73 -24.88
C GLN A 26 24.60 -11.48 -26.04
N SER A 27 25.24 -12.51 -26.61
CA SER A 27 24.65 -13.39 -27.62
C SER A 27 23.82 -14.53 -27.03
N GLN A 28 23.96 -14.82 -25.73
CA GLN A 28 23.21 -15.85 -25.02
C GLN A 28 21.96 -15.27 -24.36
N ASP A 29 20.93 -16.09 -24.24
CA ASP A 29 19.71 -15.71 -23.54
C ASP A 29 19.91 -15.62 -22.01
N ILE A 30 18.89 -15.13 -21.32
CA ILE A 30 18.95 -14.91 -19.86
C ILE A 30 19.20 -16.22 -19.07
N PRO A 31 18.43 -17.31 -19.24
CA PRO A 31 18.69 -18.54 -18.49
C PRO A 31 20.08 -19.13 -18.76
N THR A 32 20.57 -19.07 -20.00
CA THR A 32 21.91 -19.56 -20.37
C THR A 32 22.99 -18.73 -19.68
N ASN A 33 22.88 -17.40 -19.71
CA ASN A 33 23.81 -16.51 -19.00
C ASN A 33 23.80 -16.77 -17.48
N ALA A 34 22.62 -16.87 -16.86
CA ALA A 34 22.51 -17.17 -15.43
C ALA A 34 23.22 -18.48 -15.06
N SER A 35 23.03 -19.54 -15.86
CA SER A 35 23.67 -20.84 -15.63
C SER A 35 25.20 -20.81 -15.74
N ALA A 36 25.76 -19.88 -16.52
CA ALA A 36 27.20 -19.74 -16.69
C ALA A 36 27.89 -18.98 -15.54
N THR A 37 27.13 -18.26 -14.72
CA THR A 37 27.70 -17.42 -13.63
C THR A 37 28.21 -18.20 -12.43
N GLY A 38 27.72 -19.42 -12.19
CA GLY A 38 28.05 -20.22 -11.01
C GLY A 38 27.51 -19.72 -9.67
N VAL A 39 26.79 -18.57 -9.63
CA VAL A 39 26.19 -17.98 -8.41
C VAL A 39 24.66 -17.87 -8.48
N HIS A 40 24.04 -18.40 -9.54
CA HIS A 40 22.59 -18.43 -9.78
C HIS A 40 22.09 -19.87 -10.00
N ASN A 41 22.77 -20.87 -9.42
CA ASN A 41 22.37 -22.28 -9.57
C ASN A 41 20.97 -22.53 -9.00
N SER A 42 20.63 -21.92 -7.86
CA SER A 42 19.32 -22.00 -7.22
C SER A 42 18.23 -21.38 -8.11
N LEU A 43 18.51 -20.23 -8.73
CA LEU A 43 17.59 -19.58 -9.66
C LEU A 43 17.31 -20.47 -10.89
N VAL A 44 18.37 -21.00 -11.51
CA VAL A 44 18.24 -21.86 -12.70
C VAL A 44 17.51 -23.15 -12.36
N ALA A 45 17.79 -23.75 -11.20
CA ALA A 45 17.06 -24.92 -10.71
C ALA A 45 15.57 -24.61 -10.48
N ALA A 46 15.25 -23.46 -9.86
CA ALA A 46 13.87 -23.03 -9.64
C ALA A 46 13.12 -22.79 -10.96
N LEU A 47 13.76 -22.14 -11.95
CA LEU A 47 13.19 -21.94 -13.28
C LEU A 47 12.91 -23.27 -14.00
N ALA A 48 13.81 -24.25 -13.85
CA ALA A 48 13.60 -25.59 -14.41
C ALA A 48 12.44 -26.31 -13.71
N HIS A 49 12.38 -26.24 -12.38
CA HIS A 49 11.33 -26.84 -11.55
C HIS A 49 9.94 -26.28 -11.89
N ALA A 50 9.84 -24.95 -12.03
CA ALA A 50 8.60 -24.25 -12.40
C ALA A 50 8.32 -24.25 -13.92
N ASN A 51 9.14 -24.92 -14.74
CA ASN A 51 9.02 -24.97 -16.20
C ASN A 51 8.98 -23.57 -16.89
N LEU A 52 9.76 -22.61 -16.37
CA LEU A 52 9.85 -21.23 -16.87
C LEU A 52 11.09 -20.96 -17.74
N VAL A 53 12.01 -21.93 -17.89
CA VAL A 53 13.21 -21.79 -18.73
C VAL A 53 12.83 -21.39 -20.16
N GLY A 54 11.88 -22.08 -20.78
CA GLY A 54 11.43 -21.77 -22.14
C GLY A 54 10.80 -20.39 -22.27
N THR A 55 10.09 -19.92 -21.24
CA THR A 55 9.50 -18.58 -21.18
C THR A 55 10.58 -17.50 -21.19
N LEU A 56 11.61 -17.64 -20.35
CA LEU A 56 12.69 -16.65 -20.23
C LEU A 56 13.79 -16.78 -21.27
N SER A 57 13.85 -17.88 -22.02
CA SER A 57 14.64 -18.00 -23.26
C SER A 57 13.91 -17.45 -24.49
N GLY A 58 12.63 -17.10 -24.36
CA GLY A 58 11.80 -16.56 -25.44
C GLY A 58 12.25 -15.19 -25.95
N PRO A 59 11.62 -14.67 -27.03
CA PRO A 59 11.91 -13.34 -27.53
C PRO A 59 11.53 -12.28 -26.49
N GLY A 60 12.51 -11.46 -26.11
CA GLY A 60 12.33 -10.34 -25.19
C GLY A 60 12.00 -9.00 -25.89
N PRO A 61 12.36 -7.86 -25.29
CA PRO A 61 13.25 -7.73 -24.14
C PRO A 61 12.59 -8.05 -22.80
N PHE A 62 13.32 -8.75 -21.93
CA PHE A 62 13.00 -8.90 -20.50
C PHE A 62 14.00 -8.12 -19.65
N THR A 63 13.60 -7.73 -18.45
CA THR A 63 14.53 -7.33 -17.39
C THR A 63 14.33 -8.28 -16.21
N VAL A 64 15.35 -9.06 -15.88
CA VAL A 64 15.30 -10.07 -14.81
C VAL A 64 16.15 -9.62 -13.65
N PHE A 65 15.55 -9.54 -12.47
CA PHE A 65 16.27 -9.35 -11.23
C PHE A 65 16.69 -10.73 -10.72
N ALA A 66 17.95 -11.10 -10.90
CA ALA A 66 18.44 -12.44 -10.61
C ALA A 66 19.00 -12.52 -9.19
N PRO A 67 18.31 -13.17 -8.23
CA PRO A 67 18.83 -13.37 -6.89
C PRO A 67 19.95 -14.40 -6.88
N THR A 68 20.98 -14.13 -6.09
CA THR A 68 22.10 -15.06 -5.90
C THR A 68 21.70 -16.33 -5.14
N ASP A 69 22.52 -17.37 -5.18
CA ASP A 69 22.31 -18.59 -4.39
C ASP A 69 22.23 -18.33 -2.87
N GLN A 70 22.97 -17.31 -2.40
CA GLN A 70 22.89 -16.86 -1.00
C GLN A 70 21.53 -16.23 -0.71
N ALA A 71 20.99 -15.42 -1.63
CA ALA A 71 19.67 -14.82 -1.48
C ALA A 71 18.55 -15.88 -1.34
N PHE A 72 18.61 -16.96 -2.13
CA PHE A 72 17.68 -18.10 -1.99
C PHE A 72 17.81 -18.80 -0.63
N THR A 73 19.05 -19.00 -0.18
CA THR A 73 19.35 -19.61 1.13
C THR A 73 18.79 -18.76 2.27
N ASP A 74 19.02 -17.44 2.22
CA ASP A 74 18.56 -16.48 3.22
C ASP A 74 17.04 -16.36 3.23
N ALA A 75 16.39 -16.50 2.06
CA ALA A 75 14.94 -16.58 1.94
C ALA A 75 14.34 -17.90 2.45
N GLY A 76 15.16 -18.93 2.70
CA GLY A 76 14.71 -20.24 3.15
C GLY A 76 13.93 -21.03 2.10
N ILE A 77 14.11 -20.73 0.82
CA ILE A 77 13.41 -21.40 -0.28
C ILE A 77 14.06 -22.75 -0.55
N ASN A 78 13.32 -23.83 -0.32
CA ASN A 78 13.71 -25.19 -0.63
C ASN A 78 12.79 -25.74 -1.73
N LEU A 79 13.35 -26.14 -2.87
CA LEU A 79 12.56 -26.63 -4.02
C LEU A 79 11.77 -27.90 -3.72
N ASN A 80 12.18 -28.69 -2.73
CA ASN A 80 11.44 -29.88 -2.29
C ASN A 80 10.15 -29.53 -1.52
N ASP A 81 9.95 -28.27 -1.17
CA ASP A 81 8.69 -27.81 -0.55
C ASP A 81 7.64 -27.45 -1.63
N PHE A 82 7.97 -27.62 -2.92
CA PHE A 82 7.12 -27.31 -4.06
C PHE A 82 6.77 -28.55 -4.88
N ASP A 83 6.08 -29.50 -4.26
CA ASP A 83 5.81 -30.82 -4.82
C ASP A 83 4.38 -30.98 -5.36
N THR A 84 3.49 -30.04 -5.05
CA THR A 84 2.11 -29.99 -5.55
C THR A 84 1.94 -28.99 -6.70
N PRO A 85 0.88 -29.11 -7.54
CA PRO A 85 0.57 -28.11 -8.57
C PRO A 85 0.40 -26.69 -8.00
N GLU A 86 -0.22 -26.57 -6.82
CA GLU A 86 -0.49 -25.29 -6.16
C GLU A 86 0.79 -24.64 -5.62
N GLU A 87 1.68 -25.43 -5.01
CA GLU A 87 2.99 -24.93 -4.59
C GLU A 87 3.82 -24.55 -5.82
N ASN A 88 3.84 -25.37 -6.87
CA ASN A 88 4.55 -25.03 -8.11
C ASN A 88 4.02 -23.75 -8.77
N ALA A 89 2.71 -23.49 -8.71
CA ALA A 89 2.14 -22.22 -9.14
C ALA A 89 2.64 -21.05 -8.27
N THR A 90 2.80 -21.26 -6.96
CA THR A 90 3.40 -20.28 -6.03
C THR A 90 4.86 -20.01 -6.37
N LEU A 91 5.67 -21.04 -6.65
CA LEU A 91 7.06 -20.86 -7.09
C LEU A 91 7.12 -20.10 -8.43
N ALA A 92 6.24 -20.44 -9.38
CA ALA A 92 6.16 -19.73 -10.64
C ALA A 92 5.80 -18.25 -10.44
N ASP A 93 4.85 -17.94 -9.56
CA ASP A 93 4.48 -16.56 -9.19
C ASP A 93 5.67 -15.80 -8.61
N ILE A 94 6.39 -16.39 -7.64
CA ILE A 94 7.64 -15.83 -7.08
C ILE A 94 8.65 -15.54 -8.19
N LEU A 95 8.90 -16.48 -9.10
CA LEU A 95 9.89 -16.31 -10.16
C LEU A 95 9.46 -15.24 -11.18
N LEU A 96 8.17 -15.14 -11.52
CA LEU A 96 7.65 -14.10 -12.40
C LEU A 96 7.63 -12.72 -11.73
N HIS A 97 7.58 -12.66 -10.40
CA HIS A 97 7.76 -11.44 -9.61
C HIS A 97 9.18 -10.86 -9.69
N HIS A 98 10.14 -11.58 -10.29
CA HIS A 98 11.49 -11.08 -10.56
C HIS A 98 11.68 -10.54 -11.98
N VAL A 99 10.63 -10.53 -12.79
CA VAL A 99 10.73 -10.24 -14.22
C VAL A 99 9.88 -9.03 -14.57
N ILE A 100 10.43 -8.12 -15.39
CA ILE A 100 9.69 -7.06 -16.07
C ILE A 100 9.67 -7.39 -17.56
N SER A 101 8.50 -7.25 -18.19
CA SER A 101 8.37 -7.23 -19.65
C SER A 101 8.85 -5.88 -20.19
N GLY A 102 10.06 -5.84 -20.73
CA GLY A 102 10.71 -4.62 -21.21
C GLY A 102 12.19 -4.56 -20.85
N SER A 103 12.89 -3.60 -21.45
CA SER A 103 14.27 -3.27 -21.13
C SER A 103 14.29 -2.12 -20.14
N VAL A 104 14.78 -2.35 -18.93
CA VAL A 104 14.96 -1.33 -17.88
C VAL A 104 16.43 -1.31 -17.48
N PRO A 105 17.27 -0.52 -18.16
CA PRO A 105 18.65 -0.27 -17.74
C PRO A 105 18.69 0.47 -16.40
N ALA A 106 19.74 0.28 -15.61
CA ALA A 106 19.87 0.96 -14.32
C ALA A 106 19.91 2.49 -14.45
N ALA A 107 20.38 3.02 -15.58
CA ALA A 107 20.38 4.45 -15.88
C ALA A 107 18.99 5.07 -16.03
N ASP A 108 17.97 4.26 -16.35
CA ASP A 108 16.58 4.73 -16.52
C ASP A 108 15.79 4.67 -15.20
N VAL A 109 16.33 4.01 -14.18
CA VAL A 109 15.69 3.88 -12.86
C VAL A 109 15.78 5.21 -12.10
N LYS A 110 14.63 5.66 -11.60
CA LYS A 110 14.51 6.84 -10.75
C LYS A 110 14.01 6.45 -9.37
N ASP A 111 14.41 7.20 -8.36
CA ASP A 111 13.89 7.01 -7.01
C ASP A 111 12.37 7.13 -6.99
N GLY A 112 11.71 6.17 -6.36
CA GLY A 112 10.25 6.10 -6.27
C GLY A 112 9.53 5.59 -7.52
N MET A 113 10.24 5.20 -8.58
CA MET A 113 9.65 4.57 -9.75
C MET A 113 8.96 3.25 -9.37
N MET A 114 7.74 3.02 -9.87
CA MET A 114 7.03 1.76 -9.71
C MET A 114 7.20 0.91 -10.98
N ALA A 115 7.59 -0.35 -10.83
CA ALA A 115 7.59 -1.34 -11.89
C ALA A 115 6.42 -2.30 -11.73
N THR A 116 5.79 -2.67 -12.84
CA THR A 116 4.87 -3.80 -12.90
C THR A 116 5.64 -5.05 -13.32
N MET A 117 5.64 -6.05 -12.45
CA MET A 117 6.28 -7.34 -12.70
C MET A 117 5.38 -8.21 -13.60
N VAL A 118 5.93 -9.29 -14.15
CA VAL A 118 5.19 -10.16 -15.07
C VAL A 118 4.02 -10.86 -14.38
N ASN A 119 4.12 -11.12 -13.08
CA ASN A 119 3.00 -11.67 -12.31
C ASN A 119 1.88 -10.65 -12.03
N GLY A 120 2.06 -9.38 -12.40
CA GLY A 120 1.07 -8.31 -12.25
C GLY A 120 1.30 -7.42 -11.03
N ASP A 121 2.12 -7.85 -10.08
CA ASP A 121 2.43 -7.07 -8.89
C ASP A 121 3.23 -5.81 -9.22
N LYS A 122 3.18 -4.84 -8.31
CA LYS A 122 3.96 -3.61 -8.40
C LYS A 122 5.08 -3.62 -7.37
N VAL A 123 6.30 -3.31 -7.80
CA VAL A 123 7.46 -3.16 -6.91
C VAL A 123 8.08 -1.79 -7.09
N LYS A 124 8.44 -1.16 -5.97
CA LYS A 124 9.04 0.17 -5.93
C LYS A 124 10.56 0.09 -6.09
N PHE A 125 11.12 0.92 -6.95
CA PHE A 125 12.54 1.22 -6.96
C PHE A 125 12.89 2.30 -5.95
N THR A 126 14.02 2.13 -5.27
CA THR A 126 14.61 3.13 -4.39
C THR A 126 16.03 3.39 -4.87
N VAL A 127 16.40 4.66 -5.02
CA VAL A 127 17.77 5.07 -5.36
C VAL A 127 18.32 5.89 -4.22
N SER A 128 19.31 5.35 -3.51
CA SER A 128 19.91 6.00 -2.34
C SER A 128 21.43 5.91 -2.42
N ASN A 129 22.12 7.03 -2.23
CA ASN A 129 23.59 7.11 -2.29
C ASN A 129 24.21 6.54 -3.58
N GLY A 130 23.47 6.55 -4.70
CA GLY A 130 23.92 5.99 -5.99
C GLY A 130 23.72 4.47 -6.12
N GLU A 131 23.17 3.81 -5.10
CA GLU A 131 22.76 2.41 -5.15
C GLU A 131 21.29 2.30 -5.56
N VAL A 132 20.98 1.28 -6.36
CA VAL A 132 19.62 0.98 -6.82
C VAL A 132 19.11 -0.23 -6.06
N SER A 133 17.92 -0.13 -5.49
CA SER A 133 17.20 -1.25 -4.87
C SER A 133 15.83 -1.40 -5.50
N ILE A 134 15.35 -2.64 -5.58
CA ILE A 134 13.98 -2.98 -5.97
C ILE A 134 13.31 -3.70 -4.80
N GLY A 135 12.23 -3.11 -4.28
CA GLY A 135 11.65 -3.55 -3.01
C GLY A 135 12.68 -3.47 -1.87
N ALA A 136 12.95 -4.60 -1.23
CA ALA A 136 13.95 -4.72 -0.17
C ALA A 136 15.31 -5.26 -0.64
N ALA A 137 15.45 -5.56 -1.94
CA ALA A 137 16.65 -6.16 -2.52
C ALA A 137 17.55 -5.10 -3.15
N LEU A 138 18.85 -5.15 -2.84
CA LEU A 138 19.88 -4.30 -3.43
C LEU A 138 20.33 -4.89 -4.76
N VAL A 139 20.44 -4.05 -5.79
CA VAL A 139 21.07 -4.42 -7.06
C VAL A 139 22.58 -4.37 -6.90
N THR A 140 23.20 -5.54 -6.79
CA THR A 140 24.66 -5.68 -6.58
C THR A 140 25.45 -5.62 -7.87
N THR A 141 24.88 -6.07 -8.99
CA THR A 141 25.48 -5.95 -10.33
C THR A 141 24.40 -5.56 -11.33
N PRO A 142 24.33 -4.28 -11.72
CA PRO A 142 23.37 -3.83 -12.73
C PRO A 142 23.84 -4.13 -14.16
N ASP A 143 22.90 -4.06 -15.10
CA ASP A 143 23.13 -3.97 -16.56
C ASP A 143 23.92 -5.14 -17.17
N VAL A 144 23.65 -6.36 -16.72
CA VAL A 144 24.21 -7.58 -17.33
C VAL A 144 23.42 -7.92 -18.60
N LEU A 145 23.95 -7.54 -19.75
CA LEU A 145 23.27 -7.66 -21.05
C LEU A 145 23.19 -9.12 -21.54
N ALA A 146 22.02 -9.50 -22.07
CA ALA A 146 21.72 -10.79 -22.71
C ALA A 146 21.02 -10.58 -24.07
N SER A 147 20.93 -11.62 -24.89
CA SER A 147 20.39 -11.52 -26.27
C SER A 147 18.90 -11.17 -26.30
N ASN A 148 18.18 -11.50 -25.23
CA ASN A 148 16.75 -11.25 -25.07
C ASN A 148 16.43 -10.35 -23.88
N GLY A 149 17.39 -9.58 -23.35
CA GLY A 149 17.10 -8.66 -22.25
C GLY A 149 18.29 -8.21 -21.41
N ILE A 150 17.99 -7.82 -20.18
CA ILE A 150 18.94 -7.34 -19.16
C ILE A 150 18.76 -8.17 -17.89
N ILE A 151 19.86 -8.50 -17.23
CA ILE A 151 19.89 -9.10 -15.90
C ILE A 151 20.42 -8.05 -14.92
N HIS A 152 19.75 -7.89 -13.79
CA HIS A 152 20.24 -7.15 -12.62
C HIS A 152 20.42 -8.14 -11.48
N VAL A 153 21.65 -8.34 -11.00
CA VAL A 153 21.89 -9.28 -9.89
C VAL A 153 21.48 -8.64 -8.58
N ILE A 154 20.67 -9.35 -7.77
CA ILE A 154 20.15 -8.86 -6.50
C ILE A 154 20.57 -9.74 -5.32
N ASP A 155 20.63 -9.14 -4.13
CA ASP A 155 21.07 -9.79 -2.89
C ASP A 155 19.95 -10.50 -2.10
N LYS A 156 18.68 -10.34 -2.50
CA LYS A 156 17.52 -10.96 -1.86
C LYS A 156 16.52 -11.45 -2.89
N VAL A 157 15.76 -12.48 -2.55
CA VAL A 157 14.59 -12.90 -3.34
C VAL A 157 13.47 -11.87 -3.14
N LEU A 158 12.86 -11.44 -4.25
CA LEU A 158 11.65 -10.63 -4.26
C LEU A 158 10.45 -11.56 -4.00
N MET A 159 9.92 -11.50 -2.78
CA MET A 159 8.70 -12.23 -2.43
C MET A 159 7.48 -11.40 -2.86
N PRO A 160 6.52 -11.99 -3.60
CA PRO A 160 5.25 -11.35 -3.90
C PRO A 160 4.59 -10.84 -2.60
N PRO A 161 3.93 -9.66 -2.63
CA PRO A 161 3.20 -9.18 -1.48
C PRO A 161 2.07 -10.15 -1.10
N ALA A 162 1.76 -10.23 0.19
CA ALA A 162 0.59 -10.98 0.65
C ALA A 162 -0.70 -10.28 0.19
N ASN A 163 -1.81 -11.01 0.14
CA ASN A 163 -3.14 -10.41 -0.09
C ASN A 163 -3.59 -9.56 1.11
N ILE A 164 -4.72 -8.87 1.00
CA ILE A 164 -5.23 -7.97 2.04
C ILE A 164 -5.42 -8.66 3.40
N PRO A 165 -6.18 -9.78 3.53
CA PRO A 165 -6.37 -10.41 4.83
C PRO A 165 -5.07 -10.90 5.47
N ALA A 166 -4.17 -11.52 4.70
CA ALA A 166 -2.89 -11.99 5.19
C ALA A 166 -1.98 -10.83 5.63
N THR A 167 -1.97 -9.73 4.87
CA THR A 167 -1.24 -8.51 5.23
C THR A 167 -1.78 -7.94 6.54
N ALA A 168 -3.09 -7.75 6.67
CA ALA A 168 -3.71 -7.25 7.90
C ALA A 168 -3.36 -8.14 9.11
N GLN A 169 -3.45 -9.45 8.97
CA GLN A 169 -3.11 -10.41 10.02
C GLN A 169 -1.66 -10.31 10.50
N SER A 170 -0.72 -10.01 9.59
CA SER A 170 0.71 -9.90 9.91
C SER A 170 1.08 -8.66 10.72
N THR A 171 0.25 -7.62 10.69
CA THR A 171 0.55 -6.33 11.36
C THR A 171 0.41 -6.37 12.88
N GLY A 172 -0.34 -7.33 13.42
CA GLY A 172 -0.63 -7.44 14.85
C GLY A 172 -1.54 -6.34 15.44
N ILE A 173 -1.97 -5.35 14.64
CA ILE A 173 -2.86 -4.24 15.07
C ILE A 173 -4.26 -4.28 14.43
N HIS A 174 -4.54 -5.32 13.64
CA HIS A 174 -5.81 -5.52 12.92
C HIS A 174 -6.48 -6.86 13.28
N ASN A 175 -6.23 -7.39 14.49
CA ASN A 175 -6.78 -8.68 14.89
C ASN A 175 -8.32 -8.65 14.95
N SER A 176 -8.91 -7.56 15.45
CA SER A 176 -10.35 -7.34 15.49
C SER A 176 -10.94 -7.25 14.09
N LEU A 177 -10.26 -6.57 13.16
CA LEU A 177 -10.68 -6.48 11.77
C LEU A 177 -10.71 -7.86 11.10
N VAL A 178 -9.63 -8.63 11.24
CA VAL A 178 -9.54 -9.97 10.62
C VAL A 178 -10.58 -10.91 11.24
N ALA A 179 -10.78 -10.88 12.55
CA ALA A 179 -11.84 -11.65 13.22
C ALA A 179 -13.24 -11.26 12.71
N ALA A 180 -13.51 -9.96 12.53
CA ALA A 180 -14.77 -9.47 12.00
C ALA A 180 -15.01 -9.95 10.56
N VAL A 181 -14.00 -9.88 9.69
CA VAL A 181 -14.05 -10.37 8.30
C VAL A 181 -14.38 -11.85 8.23
N ILE A 182 -13.76 -12.67 9.08
CA ILE A 182 -14.02 -14.10 9.17
C ILE A 182 -15.45 -14.35 9.65
N GLN A 183 -15.89 -13.68 10.71
CA GLN A 183 -17.24 -13.84 11.27
C GLN A 183 -18.34 -13.42 10.30
N ALA A 184 -18.09 -12.41 9.46
CA ALA A 184 -18.99 -11.93 8.43
C ALA A 184 -18.91 -12.74 7.11
N ASP A 185 -18.13 -13.83 7.07
CA ASP A 185 -17.92 -14.68 5.89
C ASP A 185 -17.37 -13.92 4.65
N LEU A 186 -16.63 -12.83 4.88
CA LEU A 186 -16.07 -11.97 3.82
C LEU A 186 -14.62 -12.32 3.44
N LEU A 187 -13.98 -13.27 4.12
CA LEU A 187 -12.57 -13.62 3.91
C LEU A 187 -12.27 -13.95 2.44
N SER A 188 -13.01 -14.89 1.85
CA SER A 188 -12.82 -15.31 0.46
C SER A 188 -13.06 -14.19 -0.57
N THR A 189 -13.90 -13.21 -0.22
CA THR A 189 -14.16 -12.04 -1.06
C THR A 189 -12.94 -11.11 -1.07
N LEU A 190 -12.35 -10.87 0.11
CA LEU A 190 -11.13 -10.05 0.24
C LEU A 190 -9.85 -10.77 -0.17
N GLU A 191 -9.86 -12.09 -0.32
CA GLU A 191 -8.79 -12.87 -0.97
C GLU A 191 -8.95 -12.91 -2.50
N GLY A 192 -10.11 -12.54 -3.02
CA GLY A 192 -10.43 -12.55 -4.44
C GLY A 192 -9.57 -11.57 -5.26
N PRO A 193 -9.68 -11.63 -6.60
CA PRO A 193 -8.95 -10.73 -7.48
C PRO A 193 -9.43 -9.29 -7.28
N GLY A 194 -8.48 -8.38 -7.08
CA GLY A 194 -8.73 -6.95 -6.95
C GLY A 194 -8.73 -6.19 -8.30
N PRO A 195 -8.42 -4.87 -8.29
CA PRO A 195 -7.86 -4.13 -7.17
C PRO A 195 -8.91 -3.72 -6.13
N PHE A 196 -8.56 -3.86 -4.86
CA PHE A 196 -9.30 -3.28 -3.73
C PHE A 196 -8.49 -2.16 -3.06
N THR A 197 -9.20 -1.20 -2.47
CA THR A 197 -8.65 -0.29 -1.47
C THR A 197 -9.41 -0.51 -0.18
N VAL A 198 -8.72 -0.95 0.87
CA VAL A 198 -9.33 -1.23 2.17
C VAL A 198 -8.85 -0.20 3.18
N PHE A 199 -9.79 0.51 3.79
CA PHE A 199 -9.52 1.36 4.93
C PHE A 199 -9.58 0.50 6.18
N ALA A 200 -8.42 0.08 6.70
CA ALA A 200 -8.32 -0.91 7.77
C ALA A 200 -8.29 -0.22 9.14
N PRO A 201 -9.35 -0.28 9.95
CA PRO A 201 -9.34 0.26 11.30
C PRO A 201 -8.48 -0.60 12.24
N THR A 202 -7.72 0.07 13.11
CA THR A 202 -6.93 -0.61 14.14
C THR A 202 -7.79 -1.29 15.21
N ASP A 203 -7.19 -2.18 16.00
CA ASP A 203 -7.86 -2.82 17.14
C ASP A 203 -8.36 -1.78 18.17
N GLN A 204 -7.65 -0.66 18.32
CA GLN A 204 -8.09 0.47 19.16
C GLN A 204 -9.35 1.12 18.58
N ALA A 205 -9.41 1.32 17.26
CA ALA A 205 -10.58 1.88 16.59
C ALA A 205 -11.84 1.02 16.82
N PHE A 206 -11.71 -0.31 16.77
CA PHE A 206 -12.82 -1.23 17.10
C PHE A 206 -13.26 -1.10 18.55
N THR A 207 -12.30 -0.96 19.47
CA THR A 207 -12.56 -0.76 20.90
C THR A 207 -13.32 0.54 21.15
N ASP A 208 -12.87 1.64 20.53
CA ASP A 208 -13.48 2.96 20.67
C ASP A 208 -14.87 3.04 20.05
N ALA A 209 -15.12 2.26 18.99
CA ALA A 209 -16.44 2.10 18.38
C ALA A 209 -17.41 1.27 19.24
N GLY A 210 -16.92 0.57 20.28
CA GLY A 210 -17.74 -0.28 21.13
C GLY A 210 -18.32 -1.50 20.41
N ILE A 211 -17.66 -1.97 19.35
CA ILE A 211 -18.11 -3.14 18.58
C ILE A 211 -17.74 -4.41 19.34
N ASP A 212 -18.74 -5.10 19.88
CA ASP A 212 -18.59 -6.44 20.46
C ASP A 212 -18.97 -7.50 19.42
N LEU A 213 -17.95 -8.15 18.85
CA LEU A 213 -18.14 -9.21 17.85
C LEU A 213 -18.98 -10.39 18.38
N ALA A 214 -18.87 -10.72 19.66
CA ALA A 214 -19.66 -11.81 20.25
C ALA A 214 -21.16 -11.49 20.25
N SER A 215 -21.52 -10.21 20.46
CA SER A 215 -22.91 -9.75 20.38
C SER A 215 -23.48 -9.79 18.95
N LEU A 216 -22.60 -9.77 17.94
CA LEU A 216 -22.95 -9.78 16.52
C LEU A 216 -22.94 -11.18 15.89
N ASP A 217 -22.74 -12.27 16.67
CA ASP A 217 -22.80 -13.64 16.16
C ASP A 217 -24.24 -14.17 16.03
N THR A 218 -25.09 -13.36 15.38
CA THR A 218 -26.45 -13.69 14.97
C THR A 218 -26.58 -13.42 13.47
N PRO A 219 -27.57 -13.99 12.76
CA PRO A 219 -27.76 -13.70 11.34
C PRO A 219 -27.87 -12.20 11.04
N GLU A 220 -28.63 -11.46 11.85
CA GLU A 220 -28.80 -10.01 11.73
C GLU A 220 -27.53 -9.23 12.11
N GLY A 221 -26.82 -9.70 13.15
CA GLY A 221 -25.54 -9.13 13.58
C GLY A 221 -24.46 -9.28 12.52
N LYS A 222 -24.37 -10.45 11.87
CA LYS A 222 -23.45 -10.72 10.75
C LYS A 222 -23.80 -9.88 9.52
N ALA A 223 -25.08 -9.69 9.22
CA ALA A 223 -25.50 -8.80 8.13
C ALA A 223 -25.08 -7.34 8.41
N THR A 224 -25.26 -6.89 9.65
CA THR A 224 -24.80 -5.55 10.09
C THR A 224 -23.28 -5.42 10.00
N LEU A 225 -22.55 -6.43 10.47
CA LEU A 225 -21.09 -6.46 10.41
C LEU A 225 -20.59 -6.47 8.96
N SER A 226 -21.24 -7.23 8.09
CA SER A 226 -20.92 -7.28 6.66
C SER A 226 -21.10 -5.91 6.01
N ASP A 227 -22.21 -5.21 6.29
CA ASP A 227 -22.45 -3.85 5.77
C ASP A 227 -21.38 -2.85 6.26
N ILE A 228 -21.04 -2.88 7.55
CA ILE A 228 -19.95 -2.08 8.12
C ILE A 228 -18.63 -2.37 7.42
N LEU A 229 -18.25 -3.65 7.29
CA LEU A 229 -16.97 -4.04 6.68
C LEU A 229 -16.91 -3.68 5.19
N LEU A 230 -18.00 -3.85 4.44
CA LEU A 230 -18.07 -3.46 3.04
C LEU A 230 -18.01 -1.93 2.85
N TYR A 231 -18.44 -1.14 3.84
CA TYR A 231 -18.27 0.31 3.83
C TYR A 231 -16.79 0.75 3.90
N HIS A 232 -15.90 -0.12 4.40
CA HIS A 232 -14.46 0.14 4.44
C HIS A 232 -13.73 -0.22 3.15
N VAL A 233 -14.42 -0.74 2.13
CA VAL A 233 -13.80 -1.26 0.91
C VAL A 233 -14.24 -0.45 -0.29
N VAL A 234 -13.28 0.01 -1.08
CA VAL A 234 -13.52 0.56 -2.42
C VAL A 234 -13.00 -0.46 -3.44
N ALA A 235 -13.83 -0.84 -4.41
CA ALA A 235 -13.46 -1.78 -5.48
C ALA A 235 -12.65 -1.10 -6.61
N ALA A 236 -11.58 -0.39 -6.24
CA ALA A 236 -10.65 0.27 -7.14
C ALA A 236 -9.30 0.53 -6.45
N ASP A 237 -8.26 0.81 -7.26
CA ASP A 237 -6.96 1.30 -6.79
C ASP A 237 -7.05 2.81 -6.46
N VAL A 238 -7.11 3.16 -5.17
CA VAL A 238 -7.20 4.54 -4.66
C VAL A 238 -5.95 4.84 -3.81
N PRO A 239 -4.79 5.08 -4.44
CA PRO A 239 -3.58 5.43 -3.72
C PRO A 239 -3.70 6.85 -3.14
N ALA A 240 -2.98 7.14 -2.06
CA ALA A 240 -3.09 8.42 -1.35
C ALA A 240 -2.83 9.62 -2.26
N LYS A 241 -1.91 9.50 -3.23
CA LYS A 241 -1.62 10.54 -4.23
C LYS A 241 -2.80 10.90 -5.15
N ASN A 242 -3.79 10.00 -5.28
CA ASN A 242 -4.98 10.22 -6.10
C ASN A 242 -6.15 10.81 -5.29
N VAL A 243 -6.02 10.87 -3.97
CA VAL A 243 -7.02 11.46 -3.08
C VAL A 243 -6.89 12.98 -3.15
N THR A 244 -8.00 13.66 -3.46
CA THR A 244 -8.08 15.11 -3.45
C THR A 244 -9.09 15.59 -2.43
N ASP A 245 -8.96 16.85 -1.99
CA ASP A 245 -9.96 17.45 -1.11
C ASP A 245 -11.35 17.42 -1.76
N CYS A 246 -12.38 17.17 -0.96
CA CYS A 246 -13.77 17.02 -1.42
C CYS A 246 -13.99 15.90 -2.46
N MET A 247 -13.10 14.92 -2.56
CA MET A 247 -13.34 13.69 -3.32
C MET A 247 -14.44 12.84 -2.65
N LEU A 248 -15.18 12.11 -3.47
CA LEU A 248 -16.08 11.03 -3.05
C LEU A 248 -15.65 9.73 -3.74
N ALA A 249 -15.78 8.61 -3.04
CA ALA A 249 -15.63 7.27 -3.64
C ALA A 249 -16.80 6.38 -3.23
N GLY A 250 -17.24 5.49 -4.13
CA GLY A 250 -18.24 4.47 -3.79
C GLY A 250 -17.61 3.31 -3.03
N ALA A 251 -18.15 3.00 -1.86
CA ALA A 251 -17.80 1.81 -1.09
C ALA A 251 -18.54 0.57 -1.61
N ALA A 252 -18.08 -0.61 -1.23
CA ALA A 252 -18.62 -1.89 -1.70
C ALA A 252 -20.04 -2.17 -1.21
N ASN A 253 -20.49 -1.52 -0.13
CA ASN A 253 -21.89 -1.58 0.32
C ASN A 253 -22.83 -0.63 -0.49
N GLY A 254 -22.29 0.15 -1.42
CA GLY A 254 -23.05 1.07 -2.28
C GLY A 254 -23.15 2.51 -1.78
N GLN A 255 -22.71 2.80 -0.56
CA GLN A 255 -22.67 4.15 -0.02
C GLN A 255 -21.39 4.89 -0.41
N GLN A 256 -21.34 6.19 -0.12
CA GLN A 256 -20.18 7.03 -0.46
C GLN A 256 -19.27 7.24 0.75
N LEU A 257 -17.97 7.24 0.49
CA LEU A 257 -16.92 7.73 1.37
C LEU A 257 -16.53 9.14 0.94
N SER A 258 -16.32 10.03 1.90
CA SER A 258 -15.84 11.39 1.67
C SER A 258 -14.39 11.52 2.08
N PHE A 259 -13.60 12.26 1.30
CA PHE A 259 -12.20 12.51 1.62
C PHE A 259 -11.94 13.97 1.95
N THR A 260 -11.04 14.18 2.90
CA THR A 260 -10.53 15.49 3.28
C THR A 260 -9.01 15.45 3.25
N VAL A 261 -8.40 16.45 2.62
CA VAL A 261 -6.95 16.58 2.50
C VAL A 261 -6.54 17.91 3.13
N GLY A 262 -5.97 17.84 4.33
CA GLY A 262 -5.39 18.96 5.05
C GLY A 262 -3.98 18.61 5.54
N ASP A 263 -3.73 18.82 6.84
CA ASP A 263 -2.48 18.35 7.48
C ASP A 263 -2.38 16.82 7.49
N SER A 264 -3.53 16.13 7.49
CA SER A 264 -3.67 14.69 7.30
C SER A 264 -4.73 14.39 6.23
N VAL A 265 -4.70 13.17 5.70
CA VAL A 265 -5.80 12.64 4.89
C VAL A 265 -6.82 12.00 5.81
N MET A 266 -8.09 12.36 5.65
CA MET A 266 -9.21 11.74 6.36
C MET A 266 -10.16 11.07 5.38
N VAL A 267 -10.78 9.98 5.82
CA VAL A 267 -11.91 9.32 5.15
C VAL A 267 -13.10 9.36 6.11
N ASN A 268 -14.18 10.03 5.69
CA ASN A 268 -15.22 10.56 6.56
C ASN A 268 -14.57 11.31 7.75
N ASP A 269 -14.79 10.84 8.97
CA ASP A 269 -14.21 11.41 10.20
C ASP A 269 -13.00 10.61 10.73
N ALA A 270 -12.51 9.62 9.98
CA ALA A 270 -11.37 8.79 10.38
C ALA A 270 -10.07 9.36 9.82
N ASN A 271 -9.03 9.50 10.64
CA ASN A 271 -7.70 9.86 10.16
C ASN A 271 -7.03 8.66 9.54
N VAL A 272 -6.40 8.86 8.38
CA VAL A 272 -5.52 7.86 7.78
C VAL A 272 -4.14 7.99 8.40
N THR A 273 -3.74 7.00 9.18
CA THR A 273 -2.50 6.97 9.97
C THR A 273 -1.33 6.38 9.20
N LEU A 274 -1.61 5.49 8.24
CA LEU A 274 -0.62 4.93 7.31
C LEU A 274 -1.28 4.75 5.95
N THR A 275 -0.59 5.15 4.89
CA THR A 275 -1.10 5.11 3.52
C THR A 275 -0.36 4.09 2.66
N ASP A 276 -1.02 3.62 1.61
CA ASP A 276 -0.42 2.89 0.49
C ASP A 276 0.35 1.62 0.91
N VAL A 277 -0.20 0.83 1.86
CA VAL A 277 0.33 -0.50 2.16
C VAL A 277 -0.05 -1.44 1.01
N ILE A 278 0.92 -1.75 0.15
CA ILE A 278 0.71 -2.57 -1.06
C ILE A 278 0.45 -4.03 -0.71
N THR A 279 -0.55 -4.62 -1.35
CA THR A 279 -0.90 -6.05 -1.27
C THR A 279 -1.02 -6.63 -2.69
N SER A 280 -1.07 -7.95 -2.84
CA SER A 280 -1.19 -8.58 -4.18
C SER A 280 -2.52 -8.33 -4.87
N ASN A 281 -3.57 -8.00 -4.12
CA ASN A 281 -4.91 -7.75 -4.66
C ASN A 281 -5.44 -6.34 -4.33
N GLY A 282 -4.56 -5.40 -3.97
CA GLY A 282 -4.99 -4.04 -3.69
C GLY A 282 -4.02 -3.22 -2.84
N LEU A 283 -4.59 -2.36 -2.01
CA LEU A 283 -3.87 -1.57 -1.02
C LEU A 283 -4.68 -1.45 0.27
N ILE A 284 -3.96 -1.22 1.37
CA ILE A 284 -4.52 -0.91 2.68
C ILE A 284 -4.12 0.51 3.07
N HIS A 285 -5.10 1.29 3.53
CA HIS A 285 -4.90 2.52 4.29
C HIS A 285 -5.31 2.27 5.73
N VAL A 286 -4.42 2.46 6.69
CA VAL A 286 -4.73 2.23 8.11
C VAL A 286 -5.45 3.44 8.68
N ILE A 287 -6.58 3.24 9.35
CA ILE A 287 -7.39 4.31 9.93
C ILE A 287 -7.56 4.16 11.44
N ASP A 288 -7.78 5.28 12.13
CA ASP A 288 -7.92 5.34 13.59
C ASP A 288 -9.35 5.17 14.11
N LYS A 289 -10.34 5.06 13.22
CA LYS A 289 -11.76 4.98 13.57
C LYS A 289 -12.49 4.00 12.65
N VAL A 290 -13.45 3.24 13.18
CA VAL A 290 -14.34 2.41 12.36
C VAL A 290 -15.31 3.31 11.59
N LEU A 291 -15.40 3.11 10.28
CA LEU A 291 -16.35 3.77 9.40
C LEU A 291 -17.72 3.14 9.58
N MET A 292 -18.67 3.94 10.08
CA MET A 292 -20.06 3.52 10.21
C MET A 292 -20.84 3.88 8.93
N PRO A 293 -21.56 2.93 8.31
CA PRO A 293 -22.43 3.17 7.15
C PRO A 293 -23.29 4.42 7.32
N THR A 294 -23.28 5.31 6.32
CA THR A 294 -24.07 6.55 6.30
C THR A 294 -24.37 7.01 4.88
N ASP A 295 -25.58 7.55 4.68
CA ASP A 295 -25.96 8.19 3.41
C ASP A 295 -25.44 9.63 3.31
N SER A 296 -24.87 10.15 4.40
CA SER A 296 -24.35 11.52 4.49
C SER A 296 -22.93 11.48 5.09
N PRO A 297 -21.90 11.15 4.28
CA PRO A 297 -20.52 11.02 4.74
C PRO A 297 -19.83 12.36 5.04
N ARG A 298 -20.52 13.48 4.86
CA ARG A 298 -20.06 14.83 5.16
C ARG A 298 -20.98 15.46 6.18
N ASP A 299 -20.39 16.12 7.17
CA ASP A 299 -21.12 17.06 8.01
C ASP A 299 -21.57 18.29 7.20
N ILE A 300 -22.38 19.16 7.83
CA ILE A 300 -22.96 20.31 7.14
C ILE A 300 -21.89 21.35 6.76
N PRO A 301 -20.97 21.77 7.66
CA PRO A 301 -19.89 22.69 7.30
C PRO A 301 -19.04 22.17 6.13
N ARG A 302 -18.70 20.88 6.13
CA ARG A 302 -17.92 20.24 5.07
C ARG A 302 -18.68 20.17 3.76
N THR A 303 -19.97 19.88 3.81
CA THR A 303 -20.84 19.93 2.62
C THR A 303 -20.85 21.33 2.02
N ALA A 304 -21.03 22.37 2.84
CA ALA A 304 -21.01 23.76 2.40
C ALA A 304 -19.65 24.13 1.79
N GLN A 305 -18.54 23.79 2.45
CA GLN A 305 -17.19 24.04 1.96
C GLN A 305 -16.96 23.41 0.58
N CYS A 306 -17.38 22.16 0.39
CA CYS A 306 -17.17 21.44 -0.87
C CYS A 306 -18.04 21.94 -2.04
N THR A 307 -18.95 22.90 -1.83
CA THR A 307 -19.70 23.54 -2.91
C THR A 307 -18.93 24.66 -3.61
N GLY A 308 -17.93 25.25 -2.94
CA GLY A 308 -17.16 26.39 -3.44
C GLY A 308 -17.92 27.71 -3.58
N ILE A 309 -19.14 27.83 -3.01
CA ILE A 309 -19.95 29.06 -3.04
C ILE A 309 -20.47 29.47 -1.65
N HIS A 310 -19.98 28.83 -0.59
CA HIS A 310 -20.39 29.05 0.80
C HIS A 310 -19.17 29.29 1.71
N ASP A 311 -18.06 29.77 1.17
CA ASP A 311 -16.82 29.98 1.94
C ASP A 311 -17.03 30.98 3.10
N SER A 312 -17.84 32.02 2.86
CA SER A 312 -18.23 33.05 3.82
C SER A 312 -19.11 32.48 4.92
N LEU A 313 -20.01 31.54 4.58
CA LEU A 313 -20.83 30.84 5.57
C LEU A 313 -19.94 30.00 6.49
N VAL A 314 -19.03 29.20 5.91
CA VAL A 314 -18.13 28.34 6.68
C VAL A 314 -17.24 29.20 7.59
N ALA A 315 -16.64 30.27 7.06
CA ALA A 315 -15.85 31.21 7.87
C ALA A 315 -16.67 31.83 9.00
N GLY A 316 -17.92 32.22 8.72
CA GLY A 316 -18.83 32.78 9.72
C GLY A 316 -19.19 31.79 10.82
N VAL A 317 -19.48 30.53 10.47
CA VAL A 317 -19.76 29.44 11.42
C VAL A 317 -18.58 29.21 12.37
N VAL A 318 -17.36 29.22 11.84
CA VAL A 318 -16.13 29.07 12.64
C VAL A 318 -15.96 30.27 13.58
N GLN A 319 -16.08 31.49 13.05
CA GLN A 319 -15.93 32.73 13.84
C GLN A 319 -16.99 32.86 14.94
N ALA A 320 -18.19 32.33 14.71
CA ALA A 320 -19.29 32.28 15.66
C ALA A 320 -19.24 31.09 16.63
N GLU A 321 -18.20 30.26 16.56
CA GLU A 321 -18.00 29.07 17.42
C GLU A 321 -19.15 28.03 17.29
N LEU A 322 -19.80 27.98 16.12
CA LEU A 322 -20.91 27.06 15.82
C LEU A 322 -20.44 25.77 15.12
N LEU A 323 -19.16 25.66 14.79
CA LEU A 323 -18.61 24.54 14.02
C LEU A 323 -18.93 23.19 14.68
N GLU A 324 -18.52 23.00 15.94
CA GLU A 324 -18.75 21.73 16.67
C GLU A 324 -20.23 21.38 16.77
N THR A 325 -21.11 22.39 16.86
CA THR A 325 -22.56 22.17 16.90
C THR A 325 -23.06 21.58 15.58
N LEU A 326 -22.62 22.13 14.45
CA LEU A 326 -23.04 21.69 13.12
C LEU A 326 -22.35 20.41 12.64
N GLN A 327 -21.26 20.01 13.29
CA GLN A 327 -20.62 18.69 13.13
C GLN A 327 -21.24 17.62 14.04
N GLY A 328 -21.97 18.05 15.08
CA GLY A 328 -22.64 17.18 16.03
C GLY A 328 -23.90 16.48 15.49
N PRO A 329 -24.54 15.64 16.31
CA PRO A 329 -25.78 14.97 15.94
C PRO A 329 -26.92 15.98 15.78
N GLY A 330 -27.65 15.88 14.67
CA GLY A 330 -28.81 16.71 14.37
C GLY A 330 -30.13 16.23 15.02
N PRO A 331 -31.29 16.55 14.41
CA PRO A 331 -31.45 17.08 13.06
C PRO A 331 -31.18 18.60 12.95
N PHE A 332 -30.53 19.00 11.87
CA PHE A 332 -30.39 20.40 11.46
C PHE A 332 -30.91 20.58 10.03
N THR A 333 -31.50 21.75 9.77
CA THR A 333 -31.80 22.23 8.42
C THR A 333 -31.22 23.62 8.33
N ILE A 334 -30.24 23.84 7.45
CA ILE A 334 -29.60 25.14 7.28
C ILE A 334 -29.99 25.71 5.93
N PHE A 335 -30.55 26.92 5.94
CA PHE A 335 -30.73 27.74 4.75
C PHE A 335 -29.41 28.45 4.43
N ALA A 336 -28.47 27.74 3.82
CA ALA A 336 -27.11 28.20 3.59
C ALA A 336 -27.05 29.41 2.62
N PRO A 337 -26.70 30.63 3.08
CA PRO A 337 -26.51 31.78 2.18
C PRO A 337 -25.20 31.63 1.40
N THR A 338 -25.23 31.94 0.10
CA THR A 338 -24.04 31.96 -0.75
C THR A 338 -23.11 33.11 -0.40
N ASP A 339 -21.86 33.05 -0.86
CA ASP A 339 -20.88 34.14 -0.72
C ASP A 339 -21.42 35.48 -1.26
N GLN A 340 -22.15 35.44 -2.37
CA GLN A 340 -22.79 36.64 -2.92
C GLN A 340 -23.86 37.20 -1.97
N ALA A 341 -24.60 36.36 -1.24
CA ALA A 341 -25.60 36.82 -0.29
C ALA A 341 -24.95 37.53 0.93
N PHE A 342 -23.77 37.09 1.37
CA PHE A 342 -22.99 37.83 2.39
C PHE A 342 -22.59 39.22 1.90
N ILE A 343 -22.09 39.30 0.66
CA ILE A 343 -21.71 40.57 0.01
C ILE A 343 -22.93 41.50 -0.11
N ASP A 344 -24.05 40.99 -0.61
CA ASP A 344 -25.28 41.76 -0.83
C ASP A 344 -25.89 42.27 0.49
N ALA A 345 -25.72 41.50 1.58
CA ALA A 345 -26.14 41.90 2.92
C ALA A 345 -25.17 42.90 3.58
N GLY A 346 -24.01 43.18 2.96
CA GLY A 346 -22.98 44.05 3.54
C GLY A 346 -22.33 43.48 4.79
N ILE A 347 -22.31 42.14 4.94
CA ILE A 347 -21.68 41.48 6.08
C ILE A 347 -20.18 41.37 5.82
N ASP A 348 -19.39 42.12 6.58
CA ASP A 348 -17.94 42.02 6.62
C ASP A 348 -17.52 41.22 7.87
N LEU A 349 -17.08 39.98 7.66
CA LEU A 349 -16.65 39.09 8.74
C LEU A 349 -15.47 39.65 9.53
N ALA A 350 -14.55 40.37 8.88
CA ALA A 350 -13.40 40.97 9.54
C ALA A 350 -13.84 42.10 10.50
N ALA A 351 -14.86 42.86 10.12
CA ALA A 351 -15.46 43.88 10.99
C ALA A 351 -16.20 43.28 12.20
N LEU A 352 -16.61 42.01 12.11
CA LEU A 352 -17.31 41.29 13.18
C LEU A 352 -16.38 40.48 14.09
N ASP A 353 -15.05 40.57 13.95
CA ASP A 353 -14.08 39.88 14.81
C ASP A 353 -13.86 40.60 16.16
N THR A 354 -14.97 40.86 16.84
CA THR A 354 -15.05 41.40 18.20
C THR A 354 -15.99 40.53 19.03
N PRO A 355 -15.93 40.52 20.37
CA PRO A 355 -16.88 39.74 21.18
C PRO A 355 -18.35 40.04 20.84
N GLU A 356 -18.70 41.32 20.68
CA GLU A 356 -20.05 41.75 20.31
C GLU A 356 -20.40 41.39 18.86
N GLY A 357 -19.43 41.50 17.95
CA GLY A 357 -19.57 41.11 16.55
C GLY A 357 -19.81 39.60 16.40
N LYS A 358 -19.06 38.77 17.12
CA LYS A 358 -19.24 37.31 17.16
C LYS A 358 -20.60 36.91 17.72
N ALA A 359 -21.05 37.57 18.79
CA ALA A 359 -22.40 37.34 19.32
C ALA A 359 -23.50 37.74 18.31
N THR A 360 -23.29 38.83 17.58
CA THR A 360 -24.20 39.27 16.51
C THR A 360 -24.22 38.26 15.36
N LEU A 361 -23.05 37.81 14.91
CA LEU A 361 -22.89 36.82 13.86
C LEU A 361 -23.53 35.48 14.26
N SER A 362 -23.30 35.01 15.48
CA SER A 362 -23.93 33.81 16.03
C SER A 362 -25.47 33.90 15.99
N ASN A 363 -26.05 35.03 16.42
CA ASN A 363 -27.50 35.23 16.35
C ASN A 363 -28.05 35.23 14.91
N ILE A 364 -27.31 35.81 13.96
CA ILE A 364 -27.70 35.80 12.53
C ILE A 364 -27.66 34.37 11.98
N LEU A 365 -26.58 33.63 12.26
CA LEU A 365 -26.39 32.27 11.76
C LEU A 365 -27.35 31.27 12.39
N LEU A 366 -27.69 31.41 13.68
CA LEU A 366 -28.68 30.58 14.36
C LEU A 366 -30.11 30.76 13.83
N TYR A 367 -30.38 31.83 13.08
CA TYR A 367 -31.67 32.04 12.42
C TYR A 367 -31.79 31.31 11.06
N HIS A 368 -30.66 30.98 10.44
CA HIS A 368 -30.59 30.28 9.15
C HIS A 368 -30.65 28.75 9.35
#